data_AF-A0A6P0SSV9-F1
#
_entry.id   AF-A0A6P0SSV9-F1
#
_cell.length_a   1.000
_cell.length_b   1.000
_cell.length_c   1.000
_cell.angle_alpha   90.00
_cell.angle_beta   90.00
_cell.angle_gamma   90.00
#
_symmetry.space_group_name_H-M   'P 1'
#
loop_
_entity.id
_entity.type
_entity.pdbx_description
1 polymer ?
#
loop_
_entity_poly.entity_id
_entity_poly.type
_entity_poly.pdbx_seq_one_letter_code
_entity_poly.pdbx_strand_id
1 'polypeptide(L)'
;VILAHSLGGIACVDLLVTQPMAQVTLLITVGSQAPFLYEINALYSLEFGQPLPDFFPEWLNIYDLRDFLSYIGATLFPNKVQDVLVDSKQPFPQAHGAYWTNPDTWKAIIPRLP
;
A
#
# COMPACT_ATOMS: atom_id res chain seq x y z
N VAL A 1 3.14 -13.44 1.90
CA VAL A 1 3.43 -11.98 2.03
C VAL A 1 3.85 -11.45 0.68
N ILE A 2 3.34 -10.29 0.27
CA ILE A 2 3.79 -9.54 -0.92
C ILE A 2 4.37 -8.20 -0.45
N LEU A 3 5.57 -7.84 -0.93
CA LEU A 3 6.14 -6.50 -0.81
C LEU A 3 6.10 -5.85 -2.18
N ALA A 4 5.48 -4.69 -2.29
CA ALA A 4 5.25 -4.00 -3.55
C ALA A 4 5.60 -2.52 -3.42
N HIS A 5 6.15 -1.95 -4.49
CA HIS A 5 6.55 -0.55 -4.56
C HIS A 5 5.88 0.11 -5.76
N SER A 6 5.39 1.34 -5.58
CA SER A 6 4.89 2.18 -6.68
C SER A 6 3.81 1.46 -7.48
N LEU A 7 3.95 1.40 -8.81
CA LEU A 7 3.07 0.67 -9.72
C LEU A 7 2.83 -0.80 -9.31
N GLY A 8 3.84 -1.45 -8.74
CA GLY A 8 3.69 -2.82 -8.23
C GLY A 8 2.61 -2.91 -7.14
N GLY A 9 2.46 -1.86 -6.34
CA GLY A 9 1.40 -1.76 -5.33
C GLY A 9 0.01 -1.72 -5.97
N ILE A 10 -0.18 -0.92 -7.02
CA ILE A 10 -1.45 -0.86 -7.77
C ILE A 10 -1.78 -2.24 -8.35
N ALA A 11 -0.84 -2.84 -9.07
CA ALA A 11 -1.05 -4.14 -9.70
C ALA A 11 -1.41 -5.24 -8.69
N CYS A 12 -0.80 -5.22 -7.50
CA CYS A 12 -1.11 -6.16 -6.44
C CYS A 12 -2.50 -5.93 -5.86
N VAL A 13 -2.91 -4.67 -5.62
CA VAL A 13 -4.27 -4.37 -5.15
C VAL A 13 -5.30 -4.84 -6.18
N ASP A 14 -5.10 -4.52 -7.47
CA ASP A 14 -6.04 -4.95 -8.52
C ASP A 14 -6.21 -6.47 -8.61
N LEU A 15 -5.09 -7.20 -8.53
CA LEU A 15 -5.11 -8.66 -8.52
C LEU A 15 -5.81 -9.21 -7.27
N LEU A 16 -5.51 -8.65 -6.10
CA LEU A 16 -6.01 -9.15 -4.81
C LEU A 16 -7.48 -8.81 -4.57
N VAL A 17 -8.02 -7.78 -5.22
CA VAL A 17 -9.47 -7.50 -5.22
C VAL A 17 -10.21 -8.48 -6.13
N THR A 18 -9.67 -8.79 -7.31
CA THR A 18 -10.42 -9.55 -8.34
C THR A 18 -10.50 -11.05 -8.08
N GLN A 19 -9.57 -11.62 -7.31
CA GLN A 19 -9.54 -13.05 -7.04
C GLN A 19 -8.96 -13.40 -5.67
N PRO A 20 -9.50 -14.43 -4.98
CA PRO A 20 -8.94 -14.90 -3.73
C PRO A 20 -7.57 -15.56 -3.95
N MET A 21 -6.57 -15.11 -3.18
CA MET A 21 -5.23 -15.71 -3.14
C MET A 21 -4.88 -16.08 -1.71
N ALA A 22 -5.41 -17.21 -1.22
CA ALA A 22 -5.33 -17.62 0.19
C ALA A 22 -3.89 -17.73 0.74
N GLN A 23 -2.89 -17.92 -0.13
CA GLN A 23 -1.47 -17.94 0.24
C GLN A 23 -0.89 -16.55 0.55
N VAL A 24 -1.58 -15.48 0.14
CA VAL A 24 -1.19 -14.09 0.43
C VAL A 24 -1.97 -13.63 1.64
N THR A 25 -1.31 -13.62 2.80
CA THR A 25 -1.92 -13.21 4.07
C THR A 25 -1.67 -11.74 4.42
N LEU A 26 -0.70 -11.11 3.76
CA LEU A 26 -0.27 -9.73 4.00
C LEU A 26 0.22 -9.10 2.69
N LEU A 27 -0.36 -7.96 2.35
CA LEU A 27 0.11 -7.03 1.33
C LEU A 27 0.86 -5.89 2.01
N ILE A 28 2.07 -5.62 1.56
CA ILE A 28 2.87 -4.47 1.98
C ILE A 28 3.10 -3.60 0.77
N THR A 29 2.64 -2.35 0.82
CA THR A 29 2.94 -1.34 -0.21
C THR A 29 3.84 -0.26 0.35
N VAL A 30 4.80 0.19 -0.45
CA VAL A 30 5.55 1.42 -0.21
C VAL A 30 5.33 2.38 -1.39
N GLY A 31 5.06 3.65 -1.10
CA GLY A 31 4.93 4.67 -2.14
C GLY A 31 3.87 4.35 -3.21
N SER A 32 2.72 3.81 -2.81
CA SER A 32 1.67 3.35 -3.74
C SER A 32 0.60 4.40 -3.99
N GLN A 33 0.12 4.46 -5.23
CA GLN A 33 -0.97 5.32 -5.67
C GLN A 33 -2.34 4.63 -5.58
N ALA A 34 -2.41 3.36 -5.17
CA ALA A 34 -3.64 2.58 -5.17
C ALA A 34 -4.80 3.26 -4.39
N PRO A 35 -4.59 3.85 -3.19
CA PRO A 35 -5.65 4.57 -2.50
C PRO A 35 -6.21 5.75 -3.29
N PHE A 36 -5.33 6.57 -3.90
CA PHE A 36 -5.74 7.70 -4.72
C PHE A 36 -6.53 7.26 -5.95
N LEU A 37 -6.08 6.21 -6.63
CA LEU A 37 -6.78 5.66 -7.80
C LEU A 37 -8.17 5.15 -7.43
N TYR A 38 -8.34 4.50 -6.28
CA TYR A 38 -9.66 4.11 -5.78
C TYR A 38 -10.55 5.33 -5.52
N GLU A 39 -10.02 6.35 -4.82
CA GLU A 39 -10.78 7.55 -4.45
C GLU A 39 -11.35 8.31 -5.66
N ILE A 40 -10.61 8.35 -6.76
CA ILE A 40 -11.06 9.01 -8.00
C ILE A 40 -11.77 8.06 -8.98
N ASN A 41 -12.12 6.84 -8.55
CA ASN A 41 -12.76 5.81 -9.37
C ASN A 41 -11.96 5.40 -10.62
N ALA A 42 -10.63 5.34 -10.49
CA ALA A 42 -9.67 4.94 -11.53
C ALA A 42 -8.92 3.64 -11.23
N LEU A 43 -9.13 3.04 -10.06
CA LEU A 43 -8.65 1.68 -9.75
C LEU A 43 -9.46 0.67 -10.57
N TYR A 44 -8.80 -0.19 -11.33
CA TYR A 44 -9.47 -1.04 -12.32
C TYR A 44 -10.39 -2.08 -11.67
N SER A 45 -9.94 -2.64 -10.55
CA SER A 45 -10.62 -3.75 -9.87
C SER A 45 -11.78 -3.35 -8.98
N LEU A 46 -11.88 -2.09 -8.57
CA LEU A 46 -12.77 -1.66 -7.50
C LEU A 46 -13.29 -0.23 -7.74
N GLU A 47 -14.61 -0.12 -7.87
CA GLU A 47 -15.29 1.17 -7.95
C GLU A 47 -15.32 1.89 -6.60
N PHE A 48 -15.26 3.22 -6.62
CA PHE A 48 -15.34 4.04 -5.41
C PHE A 48 -16.64 3.79 -4.64
N GLY A 49 -16.51 3.61 -3.33
CA GLY A 49 -17.62 3.30 -2.42
C GLY A 49 -17.83 1.80 -2.20
N GLN A 50 -17.21 0.93 -3.01
CA GLN A 50 -17.21 -0.51 -2.76
C GLN A 50 -16.14 -0.89 -1.73
N PRO A 51 -16.48 -1.73 -0.73
CA PRO A 51 -15.48 -2.19 0.24
C PRO A 51 -14.48 -3.14 -0.43
N LEU A 52 -13.29 -3.28 0.18
CA LEU A 52 -12.40 -4.40 -0.16
C LEU A 52 -13.13 -5.73 0.11
N PRO A 53 -12.97 -6.75 -0.75
CA PRO A 53 -13.56 -8.06 -0.50
C PRO A 53 -13.07 -8.67 0.82
N ASP A 54 -13.90 -9.52 1.44
CA ASP A 54 -13.56 -10.15 2.73
C ASP A 54 -12.25 -10.96 2.67
N PHE A 55 -12.00 -11.59 1.51
CA PHE A 55 -10.79 -12.38 1.23
C PHE A 55 -9.55 -11.53 0.95
N PHE A 56 -9.68 -10.21 0.84
CA PHE A 56 -8.54 -9.31 0.66
C PHE A 56 -7.64 -9.40 1.91
N PRO A 57 -6.32 -9.57 1.75
CA PRO A 57 -5.40 -9.74 2.88
C PRO A 57 -5.30 -8.48 3.73
N GLU A 58 -4.69 -8.62 4.91
CA GLU A 58 -4.24 -7.46 5.67
C GLU A 58 -3.31 -6.59 4.80
N TRP A 59 -3.45 -5.28 4.90
CA TRP A 59 -2.68 -4.35 4.09
C TRP A 59 -1.91 -3.35 4.94
N LEU A 60 -0.59 -3.48 4.96
CA LEU A 60 0.32 -2.46 5.48
C LEU A 60 0.70 -1.49 4.35
N ASN A 61 0.33 -0.23 4.47
CA ASN A 61 0.71 0.82 3.54
C ASN A 61 1.73 1.76 4.19
N ILE A 62 2.89 1.91 3.57
CA ILE A 62 3.98 2.76 4.07
C ILE A 62 4.15 3.94 3.12
N TYR A 63 4.14 5.14 3.66
CA TYR A 63 4.15 6.39 2.89
C TYR A 63 5.13 7.40 3.46
N ASP A 64 5.57 8.34 2.63
CA ASP A 64 6.45 9.45 3.00
C ASP A 64 5.83 10.75 2.47
N LEU A 65 5.68 11.76 3.32
CA LEU A 65 5.10 13.05 2.92
C LEU A 65 5.88 13.77 1.80
N ARG A 66 7.15 13.41 1.57
CA ARG A 66 7.96 13.93 0.47
C ARG A 66 7.86 13.09 -0.80
N ASP A 67 7.20 11.95 -0.75
CA ASP A 67 6.86 11.14 -1.90
C ASP A 67 5.45 11.50 -2.40
N PHE A 68 5.40 12.32 -3.45
CA PHE A 68 4.16 12.77 -4.08
C PHE A 68 3.32 11.64 -4.71
N LEU A 69 3.87 10.42 -4.76
CA LEU A 69 3.19 9.24 -5.28
C LEU A 69 2.72 8.29 -4.18
N SER A 70 2.84 8.68 -2.91
CA SER A 70 2.42 7.87 -1.77
C SER A 70 1.13 8.42 -1.16
N TYR A 71 0.09 7.58 -1.11
CA TYR A 71 -1.23 7.98 -0.64
C TYR A 71 -1.70 7.06 0.50
N ILE A 72 -2.47 7.62 1.43
CA ILE A 72 -3.00 6.92 2.61
C ILE A 72 -4.26 6.13 2.26
N GLY A 73 -4.43 4.95 2.84
CA GLY A 73 -5.55 4.05 2.53
C GLY A 73 -6.49 3.75 3.70
N ALA A 74 -6.10 3.99 4.95
CA ALA A 74 -6.88 3.62 6.13
C ALA A 74 -8.18 4.41 6.27
N THR A 75 -8.26 5.61 5.68
CA THR A 75 -9.51 6.40 5.61
C THR A 75 -10.51 5.82 4.62
N LEU A 76 -10.03 5.17 3.57
CA LEU A 76 -10.84 4.58 2.50
C LEU A 76 -11.28 3.16 2.85
N PHE A 77 -10.42 2.41 3.54
CA PHE A 77 -10.60 1.00 3.86
C PHE A 77 -10.33 0.73 5.35
N PRO A 78 -11.24 1.17 6.23
CA PRO A 78 -11.07 1.01 7.67
C PRO A 78 -10.99 -0.49 8.02
N ASN A 79 -10.16 -0.81 9.02
CA ASN A 79 -9.93 -2.17 9.54
C ASN A 79 -9.20 -3.15 8.60
N LYS A 80 -8.93 -2.78 7.34
CA LYS A 80 -8.15 -3.61 6.40
C LYS A 80 -6.79 -3.01 6.09
N VAL A 81 -6.70 -1.67 6.11
CA VAL A 81 -5.47 -0.94 5.81
C VAL A 81 -4.92 -0.28 7.06
N GLN A 82 -3.63 -0.50 7.29
CA GLN A 82 -2.85 0.22 8.28
C GLN A 82 -1.80 1.08 7.57
N ASP A 83 -1.94 2.40 7.70
CA ASP A 83 -0.96 3.35 7.20
C ASP A 83 0.18 3.55 8.22
N VAL A 84 1.43 3.61 7.73
CA VAL A 84 2.63 3.96 8.49
C VAL A 84 3.40 5.06 7.77
N LEU A 85 3.54 6.20 8.44
CA LEU A 85 4.39 7.29 7.98
C LEU A 85 5.87 6.96 8.25
N VAL A 86 6.71 7.18 7.25
CA VAL A 86 8.17 7.21 7.37
C VAL A 86 8.71 8.55 6.85
N ASP A 87 9.92 8.90 7.26
CA ASP A 87 10.63 10.07 6.77
C ASP A 87 12.01 9.65 6.21
N SER A 88 12.12 9.64 4.88
CA SER A 88 13.39 9.36 4.17
C SER A 88 14.39 10.51 4.22
N LYS A 89 13.94 11.71 4.56
CA LYS A 89 14.66 12.99 4.46
C LYS A 89 15.12 13.35 3.05
N GLN A 90 14.64 12.64 2.04
CA GLN A 90 14.98 12.88 0.64
C GLN A 90 13.93 13.80 -0.01
N PRO A 91 14.31 14.65 -0.97
CA PRO A 91 13.35 15.36 -1.80
C PRO A 91 12.70 14.42 -2.83
N PHE A 92 11.63 14.87 -3.47
CA PHE A 92 11.10 14.20 -4.66
C PHE A 92 12.05 14.44 -5.86
N PRO A 93 12.34 13.42 -6.71
CA PRO A 93 11.77 12.06 -6.71
C PRO A 93 12.53 11.03 -5.85
N GLN A 94 13.64 11.40 -5.20
CA GLN A 94 14.49 10.47 -4.46
C GLN A 94 13.74 9.77 -3.31
N ALA A 95 12.84 10.48 -2.62
CA ALA A 95 11.99 9.91 -1.57
C ALA A 95 11.23 8.68 -2.05
N HIS A 96 10.75 8.69 -3.29
CA HIS A 96 9.98 7.59 -3.87
C HIS A 96 10.77 6.27 -3.93
N GLY A 97 12.10 6.32 -4.10
CA GLY A 97 12.96 5.14 -4.11
C GLY A 97 13.60 4.80 -2.76
N ALA A 98 13.46 5.67 -1.76
CA ALA A 98 14.26 5.62 -0.53
C ALA A 98 13.73 4.65 0.53
N TYR A 99 12.52 4.13 0.38
CA TYR A 99 11.85 3.28 1.39
C TYR A 99 12.70 2.11 1.86
N TRP A 100 13.37 1.40 0.94
CA TRP A 100 14.14 0.19 1.27
C TRP A 100 15.43 0.47 2.02
N THR A 101 15.97 1.68 1.89
CA THR A 101 17.12 2.15 2.66
C THR A 101 16.72 2.82 3.98
N ASN A 102 15.42 3.06 4.20
CA ASN A 102 14.91 3.66 5.42
C ASN A 102 14.72 2.58 6.51
N PRO A 103 15.42 2.66 7.65
CA PRO A 103 15.25 1.69 8.74
C PRO A 103 13.83 1.63 9.30
N ASP A 104 13.08 2.74 9.28
CA ASP A 104 11.72 2.80 9.84
C ASP A 104 10.72 1.99 9.00
N THR A 105 10.96 1.87 7.68
CA THR A 105 10.23 0.94 6.81
C THR A 105 10.36 -0.50 7.32
N TRP A 106 11.59 -0.94 7.62
CA TRP A 106 11.84 -2.31 8.09
C TRP A 106 11.33 -2.54 9.51
N LYS A 107 11.41 -1.53 10.40
CA LYS A 107 10.79 -1.58 11.73
C LYS A 107 9.27 -1.80 11.65
N ALA A 108 8.62 -1.25 10.62
CA ALA A 108 7.21 -1.48 10.37
C ALA A 108 6.95 -2.88 9.79
N ILE A 109 7.79 -3.36 8.88
CA ILE A 109 7.58 -4.63 8.18
C ILE A 109 7.85 -5.84 9.08
N ILE A 110 9.02 -5.90 9.73
CA ILE A 110 9.54 -7.10 10.40
C ILE A 110 8.55 -7.72 11.40
N PRO A 111 7.87 -6.96 12.29
CA PRO A 111 6.95 -7.53 13.27
C PRO A 111 5.69 -8.20 12.68
N ARG A 112 5.42 -8.02 11.38
CA ARG A 112 4.24 -8.53 10.68
C ARG A 112 4.56 -9.73 9.78
N LEU A 113 5.82 -10.09 9.65
CA LEU A 113 6.23 -11.27 8.90
C LEU A 113 5.89 -12.55 9.69
N PRO A 114 5.51 -13.64 9.01
CA PRO A 114 5.24 -14.94 9.64
C PRO A 114 6.50 -15.60 10.19
#